data_AF-A0A519IJH9-F1
#
_entry.id   AF-A0A519IJH9-F1
#
_cell.length_a   1.000
_cell.length_b   1.000
_cell.length_c   1.000
_cell.angle_alpha   90.00
_cell.angle_beta   90.00
_cell.angle_gamma   90.00
#
_symmetry.space_group_name_H-M   'P 1'
#
loop_
_entity.id
_entity.type
_entity.pdbx_description
1 polymer ?
#
loop_
_entity_poly.entity_id
_entity_poly.type
_entity_poly.pdbx_seq_one_letter_code
_entity_poly.pdbx_strand_id
1 'polypeptide(L)'
;MPIDSISDSTLNGPALTEPPKGAAAPGSAINPYALAEVMSGKRIDWKQVDDKPALLEQILGTPYEELFDPKHGGPLYIGGARQTDGSMRAQRSTLLDIEVPKGANDVEHPPIAELGGLTSLKDIARTLRLDTLDNLAIHCIDWTRATKLKLTLELPRQVSDLRMARHYTPDIVRTVSFDPQLPQFGNSQDWTPPNGTWQDGGRFFDETAEFFDPVQGAVANCYYIAALSAIAWSQPYRIAQHTRATGAGQNQFFDRVTFYKPDNQGIDREIEVSETVPKTAGGNPIYCRSSENGEAWPAIYEKAFAKLKTGTTTDHPDITATGWGDCVWATAQLTGGNRAYYDTASRSADQLWNTLRSNCLSYRTIRPMTAWTYGSGDDAPDHVDYSTAHVVGSHCYTVLGWAYRNCKRYILLRNPWGNTEATVGALDATVSAYDVSWWRPITLKDTDGTFAMEIGTFKKYYAGFGVVN
;
A
#
# COMPACT_ATOMS: atom_id res chain seq x y z
N MET A 1 38.87 -7.75 -10.00
CA MET A 1 39.23 -8.03 -8.60
C MET A 1 37.92 -8.24 -7.85
N PRO A 2 37.76 -9.30 -7.05
CA PRO A 2 36.59 -9.38 -6.19
C PRO A 2 36.70 -8.25 -5.17
N ILE A 3 35.70 -7.37 -5.14
CA ILE A 3 35.55 -6.43 -4.04
C ILE A 3 34.94 -7.28 -2.92
N ASP A 4 35.80 -7.87 -2.09
CA ASP A 4 35.36 -8.33 -0.79
C ASP A 4 34.87 -7.09 -0.03
N SER A 5 33.56 -6.91 0.02
CA SER A 5 32.95 -5.90 0.85
C SER A 5 33.25 -6.27 2.29
N ILE A 6 34.26 -5.64 2.89
CA ILE A 6 34.40 -5.62 4.35
C ILE A 6 33.21 -4.81 4.86
N SER A 7 32.07 -5.47 5.05
CA SER A 7 30.98 -4.91 5.85
C SER A 7 31.45 -4.98 7.29
N ASP A 8 32.12 -3.91 7.73
CA ASP A 8 32.41 -3.74 9.15
C ASP A 8 31.07 -3.68 9.88
N SER A 9 30.72 -4.75 10.59
CA SER A 9 29.45 -4.86 11.32
C SER A 9 29.33 -3.77 12.39
N THR A 10 30.45 -3.16 12.80
CA THR A 10 30.46 -2.00 13.70
C THR A 10 29.90 -0.74 13.05
N LEU A 11 30.00 -0.59 11.72
CA LEU A 11 29.52 0.57 10.96
C LEU A 11 28.04 0.51 10.59
N ASN A 12 27.45 -0.70 10.56
CA ASN A 12 26.07 -0.95 10.10
C ASN A 12 25.13 -1.43 11.22
N GLY A 13 25.68 -1.98 12.31
CA GLY A 13 24.94 -2.74 13.32
C GLY A 13 24.49 -4.12 12.80
N PRO A 14 24.12 -5.06 13.69
CA PRO A 14 23.62 -6.37 13.26
C PRO A 14 22.26 -6.22 12.57
N ALA A 15 22.02 -6.97 11.49
CA ALA A 15 20.69 -7.08 10.90
C ALA A 15 19.80 -7.99 11.76
N LEU A 16 18.49 -7.74 11.77
CA LEU A 16 17.52 -8.71 12.28
C LEU A 16 17.20 -9.71 11.17
N THR A 17 16.92 -10.96 11.53
CA THR A 17 16.49 -12.02 10.59
C THR A 17 14.97 -12.17 10.52
N GLU A 18 14.26 -11.60 11.49
CA GLU A 18 12.81 -11.57 11.56
C GLU A 18 12.32 -10.12 11.57
N PRO A 19 11.09 -9.86 11.09
CA PRO A 19 10.54 -8.52 11.11
C PRO A 19 10.42 -8.00 12.55
N PRO A 20 10.58 -6.68 12.74
CA PRO A 20 10.30 -6.07 14.04
C PRO A 20 8.85 -6.31 14.47
N LYS A 21 8.60 -6.28 15.78
CA LYS A 21 7.29 -6.51 16.40
C LYS A 21 6.62 -5.19 16.78
N GLY A 22 5.34 -5.28 17.18
CA GLY A 22 4.57 -4.13 17.64
C GLY A 22 4.39 -3.10 16.53
N ALA A 23 4.35 -1.82 16.89
CA ALA A 23 4.12 -0.73 15.95
C ALA A 23 5.19 -0.55 14.86
N ALA A 24 6.37 -1.15 15.03
CA ALA A 24 7.41 -1.16 14.01
C ALA A 24 7.23 -2.28 12.96
N ALA A 25 6.29 -3.22 13.16
CA ALA A 25 6.03 -4.29 12.21
C ALA A 25 5.51 -3.73 10.88
N PRO A 26 5.90 -4.32 9.72
CA PRO A 26 5.35 -3.95 8.43
C PRO A 26 3.82 -4.06 8.42
N GLY A 27 3.18 -3.03 7.88
CA GLY A 27 1.74 -2.99 7.69
C GLY A 27 1.37 -2.76 6.23
N SER A 28 0.08 -2.60 5.94
CA SER A 28 -0.36 -2.31 4.58
C SER A 28 -1.51 -1.31 4.50
N ALA A 29 -1.59 -0.62 3.36
CA ALA A 29 -2.62 0.35 3.05
C ALA A 29 -3.13 0.15 1.62
N ILE A 30 -4.41 0.38 1.38
CA ILE A 30 -5.04 0.36 0.05
C ILE A 30 -4.65 1.61 -0.72
N ASN A 31 -4.44 1.51 -2.04
CA ASN A 31 -4.24 2.68 -2.90
C ASN A 31 -5.51 3.56 -2.93
N PRO A 32 -5.49 4.82 -2.43
CA PRO A 32 -6.65 5.70 -2.38
C PRO A 32 -7.22 6.00 -3.77
N TYR A 33 -6.36 6.09 -4.78
CA TYR A 33 -6.75 6.39 -6.16
C TYR A 33 -7.49 5.21 -6.80
N ALA A 34 -7.01 3.97 -6.57
CA ALA A 34 -7.71 2.77 -7.03
C ALA A 34 -9.00 2.53 -6.24
N LEU A 35 -9.01 2.81 -4.93
CA LEU A 35 -10.20 2.72 -4.10
C LEU A 35 -11.29 3.69 -4.56
N ALA A 36 -10.92 4.93 -4.90
CA ALA A 36 -11.86 5.91 -5.43
C ALA A 36 -12.44 5.49 -6.81
N GLU A 37 -11.67 4.78 -7.63
CA GLU A 37 -12.16 4.20 -8.89
C GLU A 37 -13.16 3.06 -8.65
N VAL A 38 -12.89 2.19 -7.66
CA VAL A 38 -13.84 1.14 -7.24
C VAL A 38 -15.13 1.76 -6.68
N MET A 39 -15.00 2.75 -5.80
CA MET A 39 -16.13 3.47 -5.20
C MET A 39 -17.00 4.20 -6.24
N SER A 40 -16.36 4.81 -7.25
CA SER A 40 -17.08 5.54 -8.31
C SER A 40 -17.55 4.65 -9.46
N GLY A 41 -17.14 3.38 -9.50
CA GLY A 41 -17.45 2.43 -10.57
C GLY A 41 -16.84 2.78 -11.93
N LYS A 42 -15.87 3.71 -11.98
CA LYS A 42 -15.25 4.18 -13.23
C LYS A 42 -13.77 4.53 -13.03
N ARG A 43 -13.01 4.49 -14.13
CA ARG A 43 -11.64 5.02 -14.16
C ARG A 43 -11.65 6.53 -13.98
N ILE A 44 -10.66 7.04 -13.24
CA ILE A 44 -10.44 8.48 -13.07
C ILE A 44 -9.10 8.81 -13.72
N ASP A 45 -9.09 9.79 -14.62
CA ASP A 45 -7.82 10.32 -15.15
C ASP A 45 -7.22 11.28 -14.13
N TRP A 46 -6.49 10.72 -13.17
CA TRP A 46 -5.87 11.46 -12.08
C TRP A 46 -4.87 12.53 -12.56
N LYS A 47 -4.34 12.44 -13.79
CA LYS A 47 -3.46 13.48 -14.33
C LYS A 47 -4.23 14.75 -14.70
N GLN A 48 -5.52 14.64 -14.98
CA GLN A 48 -6.42 15.76 -15.33
C GLN A 48 -7.24 16.28 -14.14
N VAL A 49 -7.09 15.71 -12.96
CA VAL A 49 -7.76 16.19 -11.75
C VAL A 49 -6.96 17.33 -11.13
N ASP A 50 -7.54 18.54 -11.15
CA ASP A 50 -6.92 19.75 -10.60
C ASP A 50 -6.71 19.66 -9.08
N ASP A 51 -7.75 19.28 -8.33
CA ASP A 51 -7.74 19.14 -6.87
C ASP A 51 -7.99 17.68 -6.48
N LYS A 52 -6.91 16.89 -6.46
CA LYS A 52 -6.95 15.48 -6.07
C LYS A 52 -7.39 15.29 -4.62
N PRO A 53 -6.89 16.07 -3.63
CA PRO A 53 -7.37 16.00 -2.25
C PRO A 53 -8.89 16.13 -2.14
N ALA A 54 -9.48 17.19 -2.69
CA ALA A 54 -10.92 17.43 -2.59
C ALA A 54 -11.75 16.31 -3.24
N LEU A 55 -11.31 15.79 -4.40
CA LEU A 55 -11.99 14.69 -5.06
C LEU A 55 -11.91 13.39 -4.25
N LEU A 56 -10.76 13.10 -3.64
CA LEU A 56 -10.60 11.94 -2.77
C LEU A 56 -11.50 12.05 -1.53
N GLU A 57 -11.57 13.21 -0.89
CA GLU A 57 -12.48 13.46 0.23
C GLU A 57 -13.94 13.20 -0.14
N GLN A 58 -14.35 13.74 -1.29
CA GLN A 58 -15.70 13.59 -1.79
C GLN A 58 -16.07 12.12 -2.04
N ILE A 59 -15.17 11.35 -2.66
CA ILE A 59 -15.44 9.95 -3.05
C ILE A 59 -15.29 9.00 -1.86
N LEU A 60 -14.27 9.19 -1.03
CA LEU A 60 -13.92 8.29 0.08
C LEU A 60 -14.63 8.66 1.39
N GLY A 61 -15.30 9.82 1.45
CA GLY A 61 -16.07 10.26 2.60
C GLY A 61 -15.22 10.49 3.87
N THR A 62 -13.92 10.71 3.70
CA THR A 62 -12.93 10.89 4.77
C THR A 62 -12.07 12.11 4.46
N PRO A 63 -11.82 13.02 5.41
CA PRO A 63 -10.92 14.16 5.22
C PRO A 63 -9.55 13.70 4.71
N TYR A 64 -8.94 14.46 3.81
CA TYR A 64 -7.70 14.07 3.14
C TYR A 64 -6.57 13.88 4.15
N GLU A 65 -6.55 14.72 5.19
CA GLU A 65 -5.60 14.66 6.28
C GLU A 65 -5.72 13.41 7.15
N GLU A 66 -6.88 12.76 7.16
CA GLU A 66 -7.14 11.55 7.95
C GLU A 66 -6.91 10.25 7.16
N LEU A 67 -6.69 10.34 5.83
CA LEU A 67 -6.56 9.15 4.97
C LEU A 67 -5.29 8.33 5.26
N PHE A 68 -4.19 8.99 5.64
CA PHE A 68 -2.85 8.41 5.58
C PHE A 68 -2.31 7.90 6.92
N ASP A 69 -3.14 7.85 7.98
CA ASP A 69 -2.75 7.28 9.27
C ASP A 69 -3.85 6.36 9.83
N PRO A 70 -3.53 5.09 10.18
CA PRO A 70 -4.51 4.14 10.72
C PRO A 70 -5.26 4.60 11.97
N LYS A 71 -4.70 5.54 12.75
CA LYS A 71 -5.35 6.03 13.98
C LYS A 71 -6.73 6.65 13.72
N HIS A 72 -6.97 7.16 12.52
CA HIS A 72 -8.27 7.75 12.15
C HIS A 72 -9.32 6.70 11.73
N GLY A 73 -8.94 5.43 11.58
CA GLY A 73 -9.84 4.38 11.10
C GLY A 73 -10.28 4.57 9.66
N GLY A 74 -9.48 5.27 8.86
CA GLY A 74 -9.79 5.62 7.48
C GLY A 74 -9.91 4.41 6.54
N PRO A 75 -10.48 4.62 5.35
CA PRO A 75 -10.86 3.55 4.44
C PRO A 75 -9.67 2.84 3.78
N LEU A 76 -8.45 3.38 3.90
CA LEU A 76 -7.25 2.74 3.36
C LEU A 76 -6.82 1.51 4.18
N TYR A 77 -7.41 1.32 5.36
CA TYR A 77 -7.04 0.26 6.31
C TYR A 77 -8.16 -0.77 6.51
N ILE A 78 -9.18 -0.78 5.63
CA ILE A 78 -10.23 -1.81 5.62
C ILE A 78 -9.58 -3.20 5.48
N GLY A 79 -10.02 -4.14 6.31
CA GLY A 79 -9.46 -5.49 6.36
C GLY A 79 -8.26 -5.65 7.29
N GLY A 80 -7.88 -4.60 8.03
CA GLY A 80 -6.91 -4.68 9.10
C GLY A 80 -7.32 -3.92 10.34
N ALA A 81 -6.64 -4.22 11.43
CA ALA A 81 -6.92 -3.61 12.72
C ALA A 81 -5.65 -3.35 13.51
N ARG A 82 -5.61 -2.18 14.12
CA ARG A 82 -4.58 -1.79 15.07
C ARG A 82 -4.72 -2.59 16.36
N GLN A 83 -3.65 -3.25 16.75
CA GLN A 83 -3.55 -4.06 17.96
C GLN A 83 -3.10 -3.19 19.15
N THR A 84 -3.17 -3.75 20.36
CA THR A 84 -2.73 -3.06 21.58
C THR A 84 -1.22 -2.82 21.63
N ASP A 85 -0.42 -3.61 20.90
CA ASP A 85 1.03 -3.42 20.74
C ASP A 85 1.39 -2.41 19.63
N GLY A 86 0.39 -1.73 19.06
CA GLY A 86 0.51 -0.78 17.96
C GLY A 86 0.70 -1.41 16.58
N SER A 87 0.86 -2.75 16.48
CA SER A 87 0.95 -3.42 15.17
C SER A 87 -0.38 -3.35 14.41
N MET A 88 -0.32 -3.31 13.09
CA MET A 88 -1.47 -3.52 12.22
C MET A 88 -1.52 -4.98 11.79
N ARG A 89 -2.68 -5.63 11.92
CA ARG A 89 -2.85 -7.04 11.51
C ARG A 89 -4.10 -7.23 10.67
N ALA A 90 -4.02 -8.17 9.73
CA ALA A 90 -5.18 -8.60 8.95
C ALA A 90 -6.34 -9.01 9.87
N GLN A 91 -7.53 -8.52 9.58
CA GLN A 91 -8.75 -8.89 10.26
C GLN A 91 -9.92 -8.78 9.29
N ARG A 92 -10.90 -9.69 9.38
CA ARG A 92 -12.16 -9.50 8.66
C ARG A 92 -12.78 -8.15 9.03
N SER A 93 -13.14 -7.36 8.03
CA SER A 93 -13.72 -6.03 8.24
C SER A 93 -15.00 -6.11 9.08
N THR A 94 -15.06 -5.31 10.15
CA THR A 94 -16.26 -5.17 11.00
C THR A 94 -17.40 -4.48 10.27
N LEU A 95 -17.13 -3.74 9.19
CA LEU A 95 -18.15 -3.09 8.36
C LEU A 95 -19.14 -4.10 7.75
N LEU A 96 -18.73 -5.36 7.59
CA LEU A 96 -19.59 -6.44 7.09
C LEU A 96 -20.68 -6.88 8.09
N ASP A 97 -20.52 -6.53 9.37
CA ASP A 97 -21.44 -6.91 10.45
C ASP A 97 -22.39 -5.77 10.84
N ILE A 98 -22.19 -4.57 10.27
CA ILE A 98 -23.00 -3.40 10.58
C ILE A 98 -24.28 -3.44 9.75
N GLU A 99 -25.40 -3.67 10.44
CA GLU A 99 -26.71 -3.51 9.82
C GLU A 99 -27.00 -2.03 9.58
N VAL A 100 -26.92 -1.62 8.31
CA VAL A 100 -27.36 -0.29 7.88
C VAL A 100 -28.89 -0.30 7.81
N PRO A 101 -29.59 0.52 8.63
CA PRO A 101 -31.05 0.55 8.62
C PRO A 101 -31.59 0.86 7.21
N LYS A 102 -32.35 -0.07 6.64
CA LYS A 102 -33.03 0.14 5.36
C LYS A 102 -34.27 1.01 5.59
N GLY A 103 -34.31 2.19 4.98
CA GLY A 103 -35.54 2.97 4.86
C GLY A 103 -35.68 4.17 5.79
N ALA A 104 -34.77 5.12 5.70
CA ALA A 104 -35.27 6.49 5.61
C ALA A 104 -35.10 6.88 4.15
N ASN A 105 -36.17 7.36 3.52
CA ASN A 105 -36.00 8.13 2.29
C ASN A 105 -34.92 9.18 2.57
N ASP A 106 -34.02 9.44 1.62
CA ASP A 106 -33.01 10.52 1.73
C ASP A 106 -33.63 11.90 2.05
N VAL A 107 -34.97 12.00 2.05
CA VAL A 107 -35.82 13.13 2.41
C VAL A 107 -36.10 13.26 3.91
N GLU A 108 -36.04 12.19 4.71
CA GLU A 108 -36.24 12.27 6.17
C GLU A 108 -34.92 12.33 6.95
N HIS A 109 -33.83 11.82 6.39
CA HIS A 109 -32.53 11.70 7.06
C HIS A 109 -31.43 12.23 6.15
N PRO A 110 -31.11 13.53 6.25
CA PRO A 110 -30.15 14.11 5.36
C PRO A 110 -28.77 13.48 5.51
N PRO A 111 -27.97 13.36 4.43
CA PRO A 111 -26.53 13.22 4.58
C PRO A 111 -26.03 14.36 5.45
N ILE A 112 -25.08 14.12 6.36
CA ILE A 112 -24.59 15.12 7.34
C ILE A 112 -24.12 16.45 6.71
N ALA A 113 -23.91 16.50 5.39
CA ALA A 113 -23.79 17.74 4.62
C ALA A 113 -25.00 18.71 4.79
N GLU A 114 -26.14 18.19 5.24
CA GLU A 114 -27.38 18.90 5.56
C GLU A 114 -27.60 19.00 7.10
N LEU A 115 -26.54 19.04 7.93
CA LEU A 115 -26.64 19.47 9.34
C LEU A 115 -26.91 20.99 9.51
N GLY A 116 -27.39 21.66 8.46
CA GLY A 116 -27.89 23.02 8.57
C GLY A 116 -29.13 23.05 9.47
N GLY A 117 -29.05 23.72 10.61
CA GLY A 117 -30.19 23.93 11.50
C GLY A 117 -30.17 23.20 12.85
N LEU A 118 -29.09 22.47 13.18
CA LEU A 118 -28.89 22.02 14.56
C LEU A 118 -28.59 23.23 15.45
N THR A 119 -29.44 23.48 16.44
CA THR A 119 -29.32 24.65 17.34
C THR A 119 -28.87 24.27 18.74
N SER A 120 -28.87 22.97 19.08
CA SER A 120 -28.49 22.48 20.40
C SER A 120 -27.65 21.20 20.33
N LEU A 121 -26.84 20.96 21.37
CA LEU A 121 -26.12 19.69 21.55
C LEU A 121 -27.07 18.50 21.62
N LYS A 122 -28.30 18.69 22.09
CA LYS A 122 -29.33 17.64 22.13
C LYS A 122 -29.73 17.18 20.74
N ASP A 123 -29.80 18.10 19.77
CA ASP A 123 -30.12 17.75 18.39
C ASP A 123 -28.96 16.98 17.74
N ILE A 124 -27.72 17.34 18.07
CA ILE A 124 -26.53 16.55 17.69
C ILE A 124 -26.61 15.12 18.27
N ALA A 125 -26.90 14.98 19.58
CA ALA A 125 -27.02 13.65 20.22
C ALA A 125 -28.06 12.77 19.53
N ARG A 126 -29.23 13.34 19.20
CA ARG A 126 -30.30 12.60 18.50
C ARG A 126 -29.87 12.19 17.09
N THR A 127 -29.27 13.09 16.33
CA THR A 127 -28.83 12.80 14.95
C THR A 127 -27.74 11.74 14.91
N LEU A 128 -26.82 11.77 15.88
CA LEU A 128 -25.74 10.80 16.01
C LEU A 128 -26.15 9.50 16.74
N ARG A 129 -27.42 9.38 17.17
CA ARG A 129 -27.95 8.26 17.96
C ARG A 129 -27.13 7.96 19.22
N LEU A 130 -26.78 9.02 19.94
CA LEU A 130 -26.06 8.93 21.20
C LEU A 130 -27.06 8.96 22.36
N ASP A 131 -26.95 7.98 23.27
CA ASP A 131 -27.76 7.93 24.49
C ASP A 131 -27.38 9.05 25.47
N THR A 132 -26.12 9.49 25.44
CA THR A 132 -25.59 10.60 26.21
C THR A 132 -24.52 11.37 25.41
N LEU A 133 -24.37 12.66 25.72
CA LEU A 133 -23.30 13.51 25.20
C LEU A 133 -21.97 13.34 25.96
N ASP A 134 -21.98 12.65 27.11
CA ASP A 134 -20.79 12.50 27.98
C ASP A 134 -19.62 11.79 27.28
N ASN A 135 -19.91 11.00 26.24
CA ASN A 135 -18.92 10.24 25.49
C ASN A 135 -18.35 11.00 24.28
N LEU A 136 -18.75 12.26 24.05
CA LEU A 136 -18.16 13.10 23.00
C LEU A 136 -16.91 13.80 23.54
N ALA A 137 -15.75 13.29 23.15
CA ALA A 137 -14.49 13.94 23.48
C ALA A 137 -14.38 15.30 22.77
N ILE A 138 -13.89 16.30 23.49
CA ILE A 138 -13.59 17.61 22.91
C ILE A 138 -12.20 17.55 22.31
N HIS A 139 -12.14 17.66 20.99
CA HIS A 139 -10.88 17.73 20.25
C HIS A 139 -10.21 19.09 20.42
N CYS A 140 -10.99 20.18 20.29
CA CYS A 140 -10.46 21.54 20.35
C CYS A 140 -11.50 22.51 20.93
N ILE A 141 -11.01 23.43 21.76
CA ILE A 141 -11.76 24.57 22.28
C ILE A 141 -11.07 25.84 21.80
N ASP A 142 -11.76 26.59 20.94
CA ASP A 142 -11.32 27.92 20.52
C ASP A 142 -12.21 28.98 21.17
N TRP A 143 -11.62 29.69 22.12
CA TRP A 143 -12.22 30.83 22.83
C TRP A 143 -11.51 32.15 22.51
N THR A 144 -11.07 32.33 21.26
CA THR A 144 -10.45 33.59 20.82
C THR A 144 -11.45 34.73 20.63
N ARG A 145 -12.76 34.42 20.54
CA ARG A 145 -13.83 35.42 20.33
C ARG A 145 -14.51 35.78 21.63
N ALA A 146 -14.66 37.08 21.90
CA ALA A 146 -15.19 37.62 23.16
C ALA A 146 -16.59 37.10 23.56
N THR A 147 -17.43 36.71 22.60
CA THR A 147 -18.82 36.29 22.84
C THR A 147 -19.16 34.93 22.23
N LYS A 148 -18.17 34.18 21.71
CA LYS A 148 -18.40 32.92 21.01
C LYS A 148 -17.35 31.89 21.40
N LEU A 149 -17.81 30.67 21.63
CA LEU A 149 -16.99 29.49 21.83
C LEU A 149 -17.13 28.59 20.59
N LYS A 150 -16.02 28.19 19.98
CA LYS A 150 -16.02 27.16 18.93
C LYS A 150 -15.51 25.85 19.54
N LEU A 151 -16.33 24.82 19.45
CA LEU A 151 -16.02 23.47 19.91
C LEU A 151 -15.88 22.55 18.70
N THR A 152 -14.79 21.79 18.67
CA THR A 152 -14.63 20.64 17.77
C THR A 152 -14.74 19.37 18.61
N LEU A 153 -15.62 18.46 18.23
CA LEU A 153 -15.89 17.21 18.96
C LEU A 153 -15.45 16.02 18.12
N GLU A 154 -14.90 15.00 18.78
CA GLU A 154 -14.60 13.72 18.14
C GLU A 154 -15.86 12.88 18.05
N LEU A 155 -16.10 12.27 16.88
CA LEU A 155 -17.22 11.37 16.71
C LEU A 155 -16.92 10.04 17.40
N PRO A 156 -17.87 9.46 18.16
CA PRO A 156 -17.69 8.13 18.72
C PRO A 156 -17.48 7.10 17.62
N ARG A 157 -16.64 6.10 17.88
CA ARG A 157 -16.23 5.12 16.86
C ARG A 157 -17.43 4.44 16.18
N GLN A 158 -18.48 4.11 16.93
CA GLN A 158 -19.70 3.52 16.40
C GLN A 158 -20.41 4.40 15.36
N VAL A 159 -20.34 5.73 15.53
CA VAL A 159 -20.90 6.69 14.58
C VAL A 159 -20.04 6.76 13.32
N SER A 160 -18.71 6.77 13.48
CA SER A 160 -17.78 6.74 12.35
C SER A 160 -17.96 5.44 11.54
N ASP A 161 -18.00 4.30 12.21
CA ASP A 161 -18.19 2.98 11.60
C ASP A 161 -19.53 2.90 10.85
N LEU A 162 -20.62 3.45 11.40
CA LEU A 162 -21.91 3.51 10.72
C LEU A 162 -21.88 4.43 9.48
N ARG A 163 -21.16 5.56 9.55
CA ARG A 163 -20.97 6.45 8.39
C ARG A 163 -20.18 5.75 7.29
N MET A 164 -19.12 5.04 7.65
CA MET A 164 -18.35 4.20 6.73
C MET A 164 -19.23 3.11 6.14
N ALA A 165 -20.00 2.35 6.93
CA ALA A 165 -20.86 1.28 6.43
C ALA A 165 -21.93 1.75 5.43
N ARG A 166 -22.35 3.03 5.49
CA ARG A 166 -23.24 3.63 4.48
C ARG A 166 -22.55 3.90 3.13
N HIS A 167 -21.25 4.19 3.14
CA HIS A 167 -20.46 4.46 1.93
C HIS A 167 -19.82 3.17 1.37
N TYR A 168 -19.31 2.32 2.25
CA TYR A 168 -18.63 1.07 1.95
C TYR A 168 -19.61 -0.10 2.13
N THR A 169 -20.42 -0.34 1.09
CA THR A 169 -21.37 -1.47 1.08
C THR A 169 -20.64 -2.82 1.22
N PRO A 170 -21.34 -3.89 1.61
CA PRO A 170 -20.70 -5.21 1.72
C PRO A 170 -19.98 -5.67 0.44
N ASP A 171 -20.49 -5.30 -0.73
CA ASP A 171 -19.86 -5.61 -2.01
C ASP A 171 -18.54 -4.85 -2.19
N ILE A 172 -18.50 -3.55 -1.86
CA ILE A 172 -17.26 -2.77 -1.89
C ILE A 172 -16.25 -3.34 -0.90
N VAL A 173 -16.67 -3.64 0.33
CA VAL A 173 -15.79 -4.18 1.37
C VAL A 173 -15.19 -5.52 0.93
N ARG A 174 -15.98 -6.39 0.28
CA ARG A 174 -15.50 -7.68 -0.28
C ARG A 174 -14.66 -7.53 -1.55
N THR A 175 -14.77 -6.42 -2.26
CA THR A 175 -13.85 -6.10 -3.36
C THR A 175 -12.48 -5.67 -2.84
N VAL A 176 -12.38 -5.07 -1.65
CA VAL A 176 -11.11 -4.48 -1.17
C VAL A 176 -10.46 -5.21 0.00
N SER A 177 -11.18 -6.12 0.65
CA SER A 177 -10.70 -6.86 1.80
C SER A 177 -11.21 -8.29 1.85
N PHE A 178 -10.39 -9.18 2.39
CA PHE A 178 -10.68 -10.59 2.49
C PHE A 178 -11.76 -10.88 3.53
N ASP A 179 -12.77 -11.65 3.14
CA ASP A 179 -13.83 -12.15 4.01
C ASP A 179 -13.71 -13.68 4.19
N PRO A 180 -13.05 -14.16 5.25
CA PRO A 180 -12.88 -15.59 5.48
C PRO A 180 -14.18 -16.34 5.84
N GLN A 181 -15.28 -15.63 6.08
CA GLN A 181 -16.58 -16.23 6.42
C GLN A 181 -17.46 -16.51 5.22
N LEU A 182 -17.18 -15.90 4.05
CA LEU A 182 -17.78 -16.39 2.83
C LEU A 182 -17.42 -17.87 2.71
N PRO A 183 -18.33 -18.72 2.17
CA PRO A 183 -17.97 -20.09 1.84
C PRO A 183 -16.66 -19.96 1.09
N GLN A 184 -15.57 -20.46 1.68
CA GLN A 184 -14.33 -20.56 0.95
C GLN A 184 -14.76 -21.33 -0.27
N PHE A 185 -14.83 -20.65 -1.41
CA PHE A 185 -14.90 -21.30 -2.70
C PHE A 185 -13.85 -22.38 -2.53
N GLY A 186 -14.28 -23.64 -2.38
CA GLY A 186 -13.35 -24.69 -1.98
C GLY A 186 -12.16 -24.60 -2.93
N ASN A 187 -11.01 -25.18 -2.61
CA ASN A 187 -9.81 -24.97 -3.44
C ASN A 187 -10.00 -25.27 -4.96
N SER A 188 -11.16 -25.80 -5.39
CA SER A 188 -11.62 -26.01 -6.76
C SER A 188 -12.66 -25.01 -7.33
N GLN A 189 -12.95 -23.84 -6.73
CA GLN A 189 -13.94 -22.88 -7.28
C GLN A 189 -13.35 -21.49 -7.54
N ASP A 190 -13.71 -20.90 -8.68
CA ASP A 190 -13.29 -19.56 -9.09
C ASP A 190 -13.90 -18.48 -8.19
N TRP A 191 -13.05 -17.53 -7.80
CA TRP A 191 -13.47 -16.29 -7.15
C TRP A 191 -13.54 -15.17 -8.17
N THR A 192 -14.56 -14.32 -8.07
CA THR A 192 -14.67 -13.07 -8.84
C THR A 192 -15.10 -11.97 -7.88
N PRO A 193 -14.46 -10.80 -7.88
CA PRO A 193 -14.88 -9.73 -7.00
C PRO A 193 -16.28 -9.25 -7.36
N PRO A 194 -17.08 -8.76 -6.39
CA PRO A 194 -18.38 -8.18 -6.67
C PRO A 194 -18.33 -7.15 -7.82
N ASN A 195 -19.23 -7.29 -8.78
CA ASN A 195 -19.34 -6.45 -9.99
C ASN A 195 -18.09 -6.44 -10.91
N GLY A 196 -17.14 -7.35 -10.69
CA GLY A 196 -16.01 -7.57 -11.57
C GLY A 196 -16.21 -8.77 -12.49
N THR A 197 -15.31 -8.89 -13.47
CA THR A 197 -15.18 -10.06 -14.34
C THR A 197 -13.70 -10.32 -14.63
N TRP A 198 -13.35 -11.56 -14.95
CA TRP A 198 -12.01 -11.91 -15.43
C TRP A 198 -11.92 -11.65 -16.92
N GLN A 199 -10.97 -10.80 -17.31
CA GLN A 199 -10.79 -10.34 -18.69
C GLN A 199 -9.32 -10.39 -19.05
N ASP A 200 -9.00 -10.45 -20.34
CA ASP A 200 -7.63 -10.37 -20.83
C ASP A 200 -6.91 -9.13 -20.26
N GLY A 201 -5.76 -9.36 -19.60
CA GLY A 201 -4.94 -8.32 -19.00
C GLY A 201 -4.29 -7.41 -20.02
N GLY A 202 -3.95 -7.95 -21.20
CA GLY A 202 -3.08 -7.33 -22.18
C GLY A 202 -1.82 -8.19 -22.41
N ARG A 203 -0.82 -7.61 -23.06
CA ARG A 203 0.47 -8.27 -23.27
C ARG A 203 1.19 -8.45 -21.94
N PHE A 204 1.97 -9.51 -21.80
CA PHE A 204 2.79 -9.69 -20.61
C PHE A 204 3.79 -8.53 -20.44
N PHE A 205 4.63 -8.28 -21.45
CA PHE A 205 5.52 -7.12 -21.53
C PHE A 205 5.16 -6.23 -22.70
N ASP A 206 5.28 -4.93 -22.51
CA ASP A 206 5.40 -3.98 -23.61
C ASP A 206 6.87 -3.82 -24.04
N GLU A 207 7.78 -3.81 -23.07
CA GLU A 207 9.22 -3.80 -23.29
C GLU A 207 9.94 -4.83 -22.42
N THR A 208 10.25 -4.45 -21.18
CA THR A 208 10.87 -5.28 -20.16
C THR A 208 10.27 -4.91 -18.81
N ALA A 209 10.55 -5.69 -17.77
CA ALA A 209 10.09 -5.33 -16.44
C ALA A 209 10.79 -4.05 -15.97
N GLU A 210 10.00 -2.99 -15.82
CA GLU A 210 10.45 -1.71 -15.31
C GLU A 210 9.96 -1.45 -13.88
N PHE A 211 10.76 -0.70 -13.12
CA PHE A 211 10.45 -0.51 -11.69
C PHE A 211 9.17 0.27 -11.46
N PHE A 212 8.73 1.06 -12.44
CA PHE A 212 7.54 1.89 -12.36
C PHE A 212 6.26 1.17 -12.79
N ASP A 213 6.36 0.01 -13.46
CA ASP A 213 5.18 -0.71 -13.94
C ASP A 213 4.26 -1.09 -12.79
N PRO A 214 4.72 -1.70 -11.67
CA PRO A 214 3.82 -2.12 -10.62
C PRO A 214 3.14 -0.92 -9.97
N VAL A 215 1.85 -0.78 -10.22
CA VAL A 215 0.94 0.19 -9.57
C VAL A 215 -0.14 -0.58 -8.83
N GLN A 216 -0.14 -0.43 -7.51
CA GLN A 216 -1.08 -1.11 -6.61
C GLN A 216 -2.53 -0.72 -6.91
N GLY A 217 -3.45 -1.67 -6.81
CA GLY A 217 -4.89 -1.42 -6.92
C GLY A 217 -5.62 -1.35 -5.59
N ALA A 218 -6.91 -1.67 -5.62
CA ALA A 218 -7.83 -1.54 -4.48
C ALA A 218 -7.74 -2.71 -3.48
N VAL A 219 -6.53 -3.08 -3.07
CA VAL A 219 -6.26 -4.11 -2.04
C VAL A 219 -5.03 -3.71 -1.24
N ALA A 220 -5.00 -4.02 0.07
CA ALA A 220 -3.91 -3.65 0.97
C ALA A 220 -2.67 -4.55 0.84
N ASN A 221 -2.11 -4.72 -0.36
CA ASN A 221 -0.94 -5.58 -0.62
C ASN A 221 0.30 -4.81 -1.08
N CYS A 222 0.42 -3.53 -0.68
CA CYS A 222 1.56 -2.65 -0.97
C CYS A 222 2.92 -3.31 -0.77
N TYR A 223 3.04 -4.21 0.21
CA TYR A 223 4.24 -4.95 0.52
C TYR A 223 4.73 -5.82 -0.64
N TYR A 224 3.80 -6.42 -1.39
CA TYR A 224 4.10 -7.25 -2.55
C TYR A 224 4.38 -6.40 -3.78
N ILE A 225 3.62 -5.32 -4.01
CA ILE A 225 3.83 -4.42 -5.15
C ILE A 225 5.17 -3.68 -5.04
N ALA A 226 5.54 -3.23 -3.83
CA ALA A 226 6.85 -2.67 -3.57
C ALA A 226 7.99 -3.68 -3.81
N ALA A 227 7.76 -4.96 -3.51
CA ALA A 227 8.72 -6.04 -3.78
C ALA A 227 8.89 -6.31 -5.29
N LEU A 228 7.80 -6.33 -6.07
CA LEU A 228 7.88 -6.43 -7.55
C LEU A 228 8.70 -5.28 -8.14
N SER A 229 8.42 -4.05 -7.72
CA SER A 229 9.16 -2.85 -8.15
C SER A 229 10.63 -2.92 -7.73
N ALA A 230 10.95 -3.40 -6.52
CA ALA A 230 12.33 -3.57 -6.06
C ALA A 230 13.13 -4.58 -6.91
N ILE A 231 12.47 -5.65 -7.35
CA ILE A 231 13.10 -6.70 -8.16
C ILE A 231 13.25 -6.26 -9.61
N ALA A 232 12.21 -5.68 -10.21
CA ALA A 232 12.32 -5.05 -11.53
C ALA A 232 13.44 -4.00 -11.55
N TRP A 233 13.59 -3.24 -10.46
CA TRP A 233 14.65 -2.25 -10.34
C TRP A 233 16.05 -2.83 -10.22
N SER A 234 16.27 -3.83 -9.37
CA SER A 234 17.62 -4.30 -8.99
C SER A 234 18.07 -5.56 -9.74
N GLN A 235 17.12 -6.44 -10.08
CA GLN A 235 17.34 -7.75 -10.69
C GLN A 235 16.23 -8.04 -11.74
N PRO A 236 16.06 -7.20 -12.78
CA PRO A 236 14.93 -7.29 -13.72
C PRO A 236 14.83 -8.65 -14.41
N TYR A 237 15.96 -9.33 -14.64
CA TYR A 237 16.02 -10.67 -15.24
C TYR A 237 15.29 -11.76 -14.45
N ARG A 238 14.90 -11.51 -13.19
CA ARG A 238 14.05 -12.41 -12.41
C ARG A 238 12.57 -12.31 -12.76
N ILE A 239 12.15 -11.20 -13.36
CA ILE A 239 10.81 -11.04 -13.92
C ILE A 239 10.88 -11.49 -15.37
N ALA A 240 10.33 -12.65 -15.67
CA ALA A 240 10.34 -13.22 -17.01
C ALA A 240 8.98 -13.82 -17.36
N GLN A 241 8.64 -13.80 -18.65
CA GLN A 241 7.49 -14.52 -19.18
C GLN A 241 7.89 -15.98 -19.45
N HIS A 242 7.44 -16.88 -18.58
CA HIS A 242 7.58 -18.32 -18.77
C HIS A 242 6.26 -18.90 -19.25
N THR A 243 5.95 -18.68 -20.52
CA THR A 243 4.67 -19.09 -21.13
C THR A 243 4.73 -20.51 -21.69
N ARG A 244 3.60 -21.23 -21.62
CA ARG A 244 3.36 -22.46 -22.38
C ARG A 244 1.96 -22.48 -22.96
N ALA A 245 1.83 -23.08 -24.13
CA ALA A 245 0.52 -23.35 -24.71
C ALA A 245 -0.18 -24.52 -24.00
N THR A 246 -1.48 -24.38 -23.81
CA THR A 246 -2.41 -25.33 -23.18
C THR A 246 -3.69 -25.47 -24.02
N GLY A 247 -4.59 -26.36 -23.59
CA GLY A 247 -5.86 -26.60 -24.27
C GLY A 247 -5.76 -27.50 -25.51
N ALA A 248 -6.92 -27.91 -26.02
CA ALA A 248 -7.01 -28.70 -27.24
C ALA A 248 -6.63 -27.81 -28.45
N GLY A 249 -5.52 -28.14 -29.11
CA GLY A 249 -5.01 -27.35 -30.23
C GLY A 249 -4.10 -26.18 -29.83
N GLN A 250 -3.61 -26.10 -28.59
CA GLN A 250 -2.62 -25.10 -28.15
C GLN A 250 -3.08 -23.65 -28.30
N ASN A 251 -4.36 -23.39 -28.01
CA ASN A 251 -5.01 -22.08 -28.16
C ASN A 251 -5.18 -21.31 -26.84
N GLN A 252 -4.74 -21.88 -25.72
CA GLN A 252 -4.70 -21.23 -24.42
C GLN A 252 -3.25 -21.05 -23.99
N PHE A 253 -2.94 -20.02 -23.20
CA PHE A 253 -1.59 -19.75 -22.72
C PHE A 253 -1.61 -19.53 -21.22
N PHE A 254 -0.64 -20.14 -20.54
CA PHE A 254 -0.43 -19.98 -19.11
C PHE A 254 1.02 -19.56 -18.88
N ASP A 255 1.19 -18.59 -17.99
CA ASP A 255 2.48 -18.15 -17.49
C ASP A 255 2.79 -18.85 -16.17
N ARG A 256 4.04 -19.24 -16.03
CA ARG A 256 4.59 -19.80 -14.80
C ARG A 256 5.33 -18.73 -14.01
N VAL A 257 4.95 -18.54 -12.76
CA VAL A 257 5.65 -17.72 -11.76
C VAL A 257 6.22 -18.63 -10.68
N THR A 258 7.52 -18.52 -10.41
CA THR A 258 8.19 -19.33 -9.38
C THR A 258 8.32 -18.54 -8.09
N PHE A 259 7.82 -19.11 -7.00
CA PHE A 259 8.01 -18.60 -5.65
C PHE A 259 8.99 -19.46 -4.87
N TYR A 260 9.76 -18.84 -4.00
CA TYR A 260 10.81 -19.42 -3.21
C TYR A 260 10.47 -19.35 -1.73
N LYS A 261 11.01 -20.31 -0.97
CA LYS A 261 11.06 -20.18 0.48
C LYS A 261 12.17 -19.17 0.81
N PRO A 262 11.91 -18.14 1.62
CA PRO A 262 12.92 -17.18 2.03
C PRO A 262 14.14 -17.85 2.66
N ASP A 263 15.26 -17.13 2.66
CA ASP A 263 16.50 -17.52 3.36
C ASP A 263 17.15 -18.77 2.78
N ASN A 264 17.23 -18.83 1.44
CA ASN A 264 17.87 -19.89 0.67
C ASN A 264 17.35 -21.31 0.96
N GLN A 265 16.06 -21.42 1.29
CA GLN A 265 15.40 -22.69 1.56
C GLN A 265 14.85 -23.40 0.30
N GLY A 266 15.22 -22.90 -0.89
CA GLY A 266 14.86 -23.47 -2.18
C GLY A 266 13.52 -22.98 -2.72
N ILE A 267 13.04 -23.64 -3.78
CA ILE A 267 11.76 -23.34 -4.41
C ILE A 267 10.63 -23.73 -3.45
N ASP A 268 9.64 -22.85 -3.30
CA ASP A 268 8.39 -23.16 -2.60
C ASP A 268 7.42 -23.82 -3.56
N ARG A 269 7.02 -23.08 -4.60
CA ARG A 269 6.04 -23.55 -5.59
C ARG A 269 6.18 -22.82 -6.91
N GLU A 270 5.93 -23.54 -7.99
CA GLU A 270 5.69 -22.98 -9.32
C GLU A 270 4.18 -22.84 -9.53
N ILE A 271 3.72 -21.64 -9.85
CA ILE A 271 2.31 -21.31 -10.02
C ILE A 271 2.06 -21.00 -11.49
N GLU A 272 1.09 -21.70 -12.08
CA GLU A 272 0.61 -21.42 -13.43
C GLU A 272 -0.69 -20.61 -13.37
N VAL A 273 -0.75 -19.53 -14.14
CA VAL A 273 -1.93 -18.67 -14.30
C VAL A 273 -2.10 -18.24 -15.76
N SER A 274 -3.33 -18.07 -16.21
CA SER A 274 -3.61 -17.39 -17.49
C SER A 274 -3.40 -15.88 -17.37
N GLU A 275 -3.36 -15.19 -18.50
CA GLU A 275 -3.23 -13.72 -18.60
C GLU A 275 -4.56 -12.97 -18.31
N THR A 276 -5.60 -13.66 -17.85
CA THR A 276 -6.84 -12.99 -17.40
C THR A 276 -6.69 -12.40 -16.00
N VAL A 277 -7.19 -11.18 -15.79
CA VAL A 277 -7.13 -10.44 -14.52
C VAL A 277 -8.48 -9.83 -14.16
N PRO A 278 -8.76 -9.53 -12.87
CA PRO A 278 -10.04 -8.92 -12.48
C PRO A 278 -10.15 -7.49 -12.98
N LYS A 279 -11.19 -7.23 -13.77
CA LYS A 279 -11.56 -5.90 -14.27
C LYS A 279 -13.00 -5.60 -13.90
N THR A 280 -13.32 -4.32 -13.79
CA THR A 280 -14.72 -3.85 -13.71
C THR A 280 -15.47 -4.25 -14.99
N ALA A 281 -16.80 -4.21 -14.96
CA ALA A 281 -17.62 -4.43 -16.15
C ALA A 281 -17.24 -3.51 -17.33
N GLY A 282 -16.71 -2.32 -17.06
CA GLY A 282 -16.20 -1.37 -18.06
C GLY A 282 -14.77 -1.65 -18.55
N GLY A 283 -14.14 -2.76 -18.16
CA GLY A 283 -12.79 -3.15 -18.59
C GLY A 283 -11.64 -2.43 -17.87
N ASN A 284 -11.92 -1.77 -16.74
CA ASN A 284 -10.87 -1.10 -15.95
C ASN A 284 -10.28 -2.04 -14.88
N PRO A 285 -8.96 -2.05 -14.66
CA PRO A 285 -8.33 -2.88 -13.64
C PRO A 285 -8.79 -2.49 -12.22
N ILE A 286 -9.09 -3.49 -11.39
CA ILE A 286 -9.48 -3.33 -9.98
C ILE A 286 -8.26 -3.37 -9.05
N TYR A 287 -7.35 -4.32 -9.30
CA TYR A 287 -6.16 -4.57 -8.48
C TYR A 287 -4.88 -4.06 -9.16
N CYS A 288 -3.74 -4.73 -8.97
CA CYS A 288 -2.47 -4.31 -9.56
C CYS A 288 -2.58 -4.16 -11.07
N ARG A 289 -1.83 -3.20 -11.62
CA ARG A 289 -1.75 -2.89 -13.04
C ARG A 289 -0.36 -2.38 -13.38
N SER A 290 0.00 -2.43 -14.67
CA SER A 290 1.13 -1.65 -15.17
C SER A 290 0.78 -0.16 -15.19
N SER A 291 1.76 0.71 -14.99
CA SER A 291 1.65 2.13 -15.34
C SER A 291 1.57 2.35 -16.85
N GLU A 292 1.99 1.36 -17.64
CA GLU A 292 1.94 1.35 -19.09
C GLU A 292 0.67 0.66 -19.60
N ASN A 293 0.01 1.28 -20.57
CA ASN A 293 -1.28 0.81 -21.03
C ASN A 293 -1.14 -0.39 -21.98
N GLY A 294 -1.70 -1.53 -21.59
CA GLY A 294 -1.66 -2.76 -22.38
C GLY A 294 -0.67 -3.79 -21.86
N GLU A 295 0.13 -3.44 -20.85
CA GLU A 295 1.04 -4.34 -20.16
C GLU A 295 0.41 -4.94 -18.89
N ALA A 296 0.61 -6.24 -18.67
CA ALA A 296 -0.10 -7.01 -17.65
C ALA A 296 0.80 -7.76 -16.65
N TRP A 297 2.14 -7.81 -16.83
CA TRP A 297 3.00 -8.61 -15.94
C TRP A 297 2.80 -8.32 -14.44
N PRO A 298 2.60 -7.07 -13.95
CA PRO A 298 2.44 -6.85 -12.52
C PRO A 298 1.16 -7.49 -11.97
N ALA A 299 0.09 -7.47 -12.76
CA ALA A 299 -1.20 -8.07 -12.43
C ALA A 299 -1.15 -9.61 -12.49
N ILE A 300 -0.40 -10.16 -13.45
CA ILE A 300 -0.18 -11.61 -13.58
C ILE A 300 0.63 -12.15 -12.38
N TYR A 301 1.68 -11.44 -11.95
CA TYR A 301 2.43 -11.80 -10.74
C TYR A 301 1.56 -11.70 -9.47
N GLU A 302 0.76 -10.66 -9.31
CA GLU A 302 -0.20 -10.53 -8.21
C GLU A 302 -1.20 -11.69 -8.18
N LYS A 303 -1.76 -12.07 -9.34
CA LYS A 303 -2.65 -13.21 -9.48
C LYS A 303 -1.97 -14.52 -9.08
N ALA A 304 -0.74 -14.77 -9.56
CA ALA A 304 0.01 -15.97 -9.19
C ALA A 304 0.29 -16.01 -7.67
N PHE A 305 0.57 -14.85 -7.07
CA PHE A 305 0.77 -14.74 -5.63
C PHE A 305 -0.52 -14.98 -4.82
N ALA A 306 -1.66 -14.48 -5.29
CA ALA A 306 -2.96 -14.78 -4.70
C ALA A 306 -3.27 -16.28 -4.77
N LYS A 307 -2.94 -16.94 -5.89
CA LYS A 307 -3.08 -18.40 -6.03
C LYS A 307 -2.15 -19.19 -5.09
N LEU A 308 -0.93 -18.70 -4.87
CA LEU A 308 -0.05 -19.25 -3.84
C LEU A 308 -0.68 -19.12 -2.44
N LYS A 309 -1.15 -17.92 -2.07
CA LYS A 309 -1.68 -17.61 -0.74
C LYS A 309 -2.96 -18.35 -0.41
N THR A 310 -3.88 -18.45 -1.36
CA THR A 310 -5.17 -19.13 -1.19
C THR A 310 -5.05 -20.64 -1.31
N GLY A 311 -4.02 -21.14 -2.00
CA GLY A 311 -3.86 -22.57 -2.29
C GLY A 311 -4.89 -23.11 -3.29
N THR A 312 -5.65 -22.25 -3.98
CA THR A 312 -6.63 -22.67 -4.99
C THR A 312 -5.95 -23.40 -6.15
N THR A 313 -6.68 -24.35 -6.73
CA THR A 313 -6.31 -25.08 -7.94
C THR A 313 -6.85 -24.40 -9.20
N THR A 314 -7.78 -23.46 -9.07
CA THR A 314 -8.38 -22.79 -10.22
C THR A 314 -7.48 -21.65 -10.74
N ASP A 315 -7.89 -21.03 -11.83
CA ASP A 315 -7.16 -19.90 -12.42
C ASP A 315 -7.51 -18.57 -11.76
N HIS A 316 -8.66 -18.48 -11.08
CA HIS A 316 -9.20 -17.23 -10.55
C HIS A 316 -9.18 -17.22 -9.00
N PRO A 317 -8.02 -16.93 -8.38
CA PRO A 317 -7.90 -16.84 -6.93
C PRO A 317 -8.54 -15.56 -6.37
N ASP A 318 -8.86 -15.58 -5.08
CA ASP A 318 -9.22 -14.37 -4.33
C ASP A 318 -7.99 -13.47 -4.16
N ILE A 319 -7.96 -12.35 -4.89
CA ILE A 319 -6.88 -11.38 -4.82
C ILE A 319 -6.83 -10.66 -3.46
N THR A 320 -7.98 -10.48 -2.80
CA THR A 320 -8.06 -9.77 -1.52
C THR A 320 -7.35 -10.52 -0.38
N ALA A 321 -7.20 -11.84 -0.51
CA ALA A 321 -6.42 -12.68 0.40
C ALA A 321 -4.91 -12.34 0.41
N THR A 322 -4.43 -11.52 -0.52
CA THR A 322 -3.05 -11.03 -0.53
C THR A 322 -2.84 -9.82 0.39
N GLY A 323 -3.91 -9.23 0.93
CA GLY A 323 -3.80 -8.06 1.81
C GLY A 323 -3.02 -8.34 3.09
N TRP A 324 -2.29 -7.33 3.57
CA TRP A 324 -1.50 -7.31 4.81
C TRP A 324 -0.32 -8.27 4.81
N GLY A 325 0.89 -7.73 4.83
CA GLY A 325 2.09 -8.56 4.82
C GLY A 325 3.39 -7.79 4.98
N ASP A 326 4.49 -8.53 4.87
CA ASP A 326 5.85 -8.06 5.07
C ASP A 326 6.57 -7.92 3.71
N CYS A 327 7.03 -6.70 3.42
CA CYS A 327 7.66 -6.38 2.13
C CYS A 327 9.03 -7.03 1.97
N VAL A 328 9.76 -7.30 3.04
CA VAL A 328 11.06 -7.96 2.98
C VAL A 328 10.86 -9.46 2.78
N TRP A 329 9.86 -10.04 3.46
CA TRP A 329 9.43 -11.42 3.21
C TRP A 329 8.98 -11.64 1.76
N ALA A 330 8.11 -10.77 1.23
CA ALA A 330 7.65 -10.86 -0.16
C ALA A 330 8.81 -10.75 -1.16
N THR A 331 9.75 -9.85 -0.90
CA THR A 331 10.97 -9.70 -1.72
C THR A 331 11.79 -11.00 -1.71
N ALA A 332 11.93 -11.66 -0.56
CA ALA A 332 12.61 -12.95 -0.47
C ALA A 332 11.81 -14.09 -1.10
N GLN A 333 10.47 -14.07 -1.06
CA GLN A 333 9.64 -15.06 -1.73
C GLN A 333 9.75 -15.02 -3.25
N LEU A 334 10.06 -13.88 -3.83
CA LEU A 334 10.25 -13.73 -5.28
C LEU A 334 11.67 -14.07 -5.74
N THR A 335 12.64 -14.18 -4.82
CA THR A 335 14.07 -14.32 -5.17
C THR A 335 14.77 -15.53 -4.55
N GLY A 336 14.27 -16.02 -3.41
CA GLY A 336 14.89 -17.03 -2.54
C GLY A 336 16.00 -16.49 -1.63
N GLY A 337 16.31 -15.19 -1.69
CA GLY A 337 17.45 -14.60 -0.99
C GLY A 337 17.29 -14.52 0.53
N ASN A 338 18.38 -14.14 1.22
CA ASN A 338 18.40 -13.99 2.68
C ASN A 338 17.82 -12.65 3.10
N ARG A 339 16.83 -12.68 4.00
CA ARG A 339 16.22 -11.49 4.58
C ARG A 339 17.16 -10.84 5.61
N ALA A 340 17.30 -9.53 5.53
CA ALA A 340 17.99 -8.72 6.53
C ALA A 340 17.20 -7.44 6.81
N TYR A 341 16.72 -7.26 8.04
CA TYR A 341 15.95 -6.08 8.46
C TYR A 341 16.81 -5.10 9.24
N TYR A 342 16.63 -3.82 8.98
CA TYR A 342 17.31 -2.71 9.65
C TYR A 342 16.26 -1.71 10.16
N ASP A 343 15.92 -1.82 11.45
CA ASP A 343 15.05 -0.83 12.10
C ASP A 343 15.75 0.54 12.21
N THR A 344 14.94 1.60 12.12
CA THR A 344 15.43 2.97 12.24
C THR A 344 15.64 3.39 13.68
N ALA A 345 14.82 2.92 14.63
CA ALA A 345 14.81 3.38 16.01
C ALA A 345 16.17 3.18 16.70
N SER A 346 16.77 1.99 16.56
CA SER A 346 18.05 1.63 17.20
C SER A 346 19.30 2.09 16.44
N ARG A 347 19.15 2.72 15.26
CA ARG A 347 20.28 3.07 14.37
C ARG A 347 20.42 4.57 14.18
N SER A 348 21.67 5.03 14.10
CA SER A 348 21.97 6.39 13.64
C SER A 348 21.69 6.56 12.15
N ALA A 349 21.48 7.80 11.71
CA ALA A 349 21.37 8.13 10.29
C ALA A 349 22.62 7.70 9.49
N ASP A 350 23.79 7.70 10.11
CA ASP A 350 25.05 7.24 9.50
C ASP A 350 25.07 5.74 9.27
N GLN A 351 24.62 4.94 10.25
CA GLN A 351 24.49 3.49 10.10
C GLN A 351 23.50 3.13 9.00
N LEU A 352 22.33 3.79 8.96
CA LEU A 352 21.33 3.58 7.90
C LEU A 352 21.90 3.92 6.52
N TRP A 353 22.63 5.03 6.42
CA TRP A 353 23.30 5.45 5.19
C TRP A 353 24.36 4.46 4.70
N ASN A 354 25.20 3.97 5.61
CA ASN A 354 26.26 3.01 5.28
C ASN A 354 25.67 1.67 4.81
N THR A 355 24.65 1.16 5.51
CA THR A 355 23.92 -0.04 5.10
C THR A 355 23.32 0.14 3.71
N LEU A 356 22.59 1.24 3.45
CA LEU A 356 22.02 1.53 2.13
C LEU A 356 23.09 1.50 1.03
N ARG A 357 24.19 2.23 1.22
CA ARG A 357 25.27 2.32 0.22
C ARG A 357 25.99 1.01 -0.02
N SER A 358 26.16 0.18 1.00
CA SER A 358 26.79 -1.15 0.86
C SER A 358 25.99 -2.12 -0.01
N ASN A 359 24.71 -1.82 -0.27
CA ASN A 359 23.81 -2.60 -1.11
C ASN A 359 23.53 -1.92 -2.46
N CYS A 360 24.32 -0.90 -2.80
CA CYS A 360 24.21 -0.14 -4.05
C CYS A 360 25.50 -0.22 -4.88
N LEU A 361 25.34 -0.18 -6.19
CA LEU A 361 26.41 0.12 -7.15
C LEU A 361 26.09 1.48 -7.76
N SER A 362 27.07 2.40 -7.76
CA SER A 362 26.81 3.81 -8.07
C SER A 362 25.71 4.35 -7.13
N TYR A 363 24.62 4.88 -7.68
CA TYR A 363 23.47 5.44 -6.95
C TYR A 363 22.25 4.50 -6.89
N ARG A 364 22.37 3.27 -7.39
CA ARG A 364 21.28 2.29 -7.57
C ARG A 364 21.48 1.06 -6.69
N THR A 365 20.41 0.56 -6.08
CA THR A 365 20.42 -0.73 -5.37
C THR A 365 20.69 -1.90 -6.32
N ILE A 366 21.62 -2.78 -5.94
CA ILE A 366 21.91 -4.04 -6.66
C ILE A 366 21.26 -5.26 -5.98
N ARG A 367 20.84 -5.08 -4.73
CA ARG A 367 20.03 -6.04 -3.99
C ARG A 367 18.64 -5.46 -3.83
N PRO A 368 17.56 -6.22 -4.05
CA PRO A 368 16.21 -5.74 -3.84
C PRO A 368 16.03 -5.23 -2.40
N MET A 369 15.48 -4.02 -2.28
CA MET A 369 15.29 -3.37 -0.99
C MET A 369 13.90 -2.73 -0.90
N THR A 370 13.28 -2.86 0.26
CA THR A 370 11.97 -2.29 0.58
C THR A 370 12.04 -1.61 1.95
N ALA A 371 11.23 -0.57 2.16
CA ALA A 371 11.12 0.17 3.40
C ALA A 371 9.67 0.20 3.88
N TRP A 372 9.44 0.40 5.18
CA TRP A 372 8.08 0.50 5.72
C TRP A 372 7.99 1.53 6.84
N THR A 373 6.80 2.09 6.99
CA THR A 373 6.45 3.07 8.03
C THR A 373 5.93 2.41 9.31
N TYR A 374 5.84 3.18 10.39
CA TYR A 374 5.23 2.72 11.63
C TYR A 374 3.72 2.51 11.46
N GLY A 375 3.13 1.70 12.34
CA GLY A 375 1.68 1.44 12.37
C GLY A 375 0.82 2.69 12.50
N SER A 376 1.33 3.75 13.12
CA SER A 376 0.72 5.09 13.17
C SER A 376 1.81 6.12 13.43
N GLY A 377 1.55 7.39 13.09
CA GLY A 377 2.47 8.49 13.38
C GLY A 377 2.71 8.66 14.88
N ASP A 378 1.69 8.35 15.69
CA ASP A 378 1.76 8.39 17.15
C ASP A 378 2.70 7.33 17.73
N ASP A 379 2.95 6.25 16.98
CA ASP A 379 3.85 5.16 17.38
C ASP A 379 5.31 5.39 17.00
N ALA A 380 5.58 6.36 16.11
CA ALA A 380 6.93 6.72 15.74
C ALA A 380 7.63 7.38 16.96
N PRO A 381 8.94 7.13 17.19
CA PRO A 381 9.68 7.72 18.32
C PRO A 381 9.61 9.26 18.39
N ASP A 382 9.45 9.92 17.23
CA ASP A 382 9.38 11.36 17.11
C ASP A 382 7.94 11.91 16.97
N HIS A 383 6.90 11.06 17.12
CA HIS A 383 5.48 11.39 16.92
C HIS A 383 5.22 12.21 15.65
N VAL A 384 5.29 11.54 14.50
CA VAL A 384 5.25 12.19 13.19
C VAL A 384 3.82 12.40 12.69
N ASP A 385 3.63 13.38 11.82
CA ASP A 385 2.38 13.60 11.09
C ASP A 385 2.54 13.10 9.65
N TYR A 386 1.88 11.99 9.34
CA TYR A 386 1.96 11.35 8.02
C TYR A 386 1.31 12.18 6.91
N SER A 387 0.18 12.84 7.19
CA SER A 387 -0.54 13.63 6.20
C SER A 387 0.30 14.81 5.72
N THR A 388 0.79 15.65 6.63
CA THR A 388 1.55 16.86 6.27
C THR A 388 2.88 16.54 5.56
N ALA A 389 3.43 15.35 5.83
CA ALA A 389 4.64 14.85 5.20
C ALA A 389 4.41 14.22 3.81
N HIS A 390 3.15 13.94 3.44
CA HIS A 390 2.78 13.13 2.28
C HIS A 390 3.43 11.74 2.32
N VAL A 391 3.47 11.15 3.52
CA VAL A 391 3.94 9.79 3.77
C VAL A 391 2.77 8.99 4.34
N VAL A 392 2.70 7.69 4.07
CA VAL A 392 1.57 6.86 4.48
C VAL A 392 1.98 5.99 5.66
N GLY A 393 1.21 6.03 6.75
CA GLY A 393 1.36 5.14 7.89
C GLY A 393 0.96 3.71 7.56
N SER A 394 1.63 2.74 8.18
CA SER A 394 1.43 1.31 7.93
C SER A 394 1.53 0.95 6.44
N HIS A 395 2.58 1.41 5.76
CA HIS A 395 2.74 1.26 4.31
C HIS A 395 4.15 0.87 3.91
N CYS A 396 4.29 0.16 2.79
CA CYS A 396 5.56 -0.29 2.25
C CYS A 396 5.96 0.48 0.99
N TYR A 397 7.25 0.76 0.85
CA TYR A 397 7.87 1.51 -0.23
C TYR A 397 9.02 0.70 -0.83
N THR A 398 9.32 0.91 -2.10
CA THR A 398 10.53 0.39 -2.75
C THR A 398 11.70 1.31 -2.44
N VAL A 399 12.89 0.77 -2.17
CA VAL A 399 14.14 1.55 -2.07
C VAL A 399 14.89 1.42 -3.39
N LEU A 400 15.11 2.54 -4.07
CA LEU A 400 15.78 2.56 -5.38
C LEU A 400 17.28 2.85 -5.27
N GLY A 401 17.71 3.49 -4.19
CA GLY A 401 19.13 3.78 -3.97
C GLY A 401 19.32 5.05 -3.18
N TRP A 402 20.32 5.84 -3.57
CA TRP A 402 20.73 7.01 -2.80
C TRP A 402 21.20 8.16 -3.69
N ALA A 403 21.15 9.38 -3.15
CA ALA A 403 21.74 10.55 -3.77
C ALA A 403 22.48 11.40 -2.75
N TYR A 404 23.53 12.09 -3.21
CA TYR A 404 24.26 13.07 -2.42
C TYR A 404 24.24 14.42 -3.14
N ARG A 405 23.61 15.43 -2.52
CA ARG A 405 23.44 16.78 -3.09
C ARG A 405 23.59 17.80 -1.98
N ASN A 406 24.32 18.89 -2.23
CA ASN A 406 24.46 20.01 -1.29
C ASN A 406 24.87 19.58 0.13
N CYS A 407 25.82 18.65 0.22
CA CYS A 407 26.28 18.04 1.47
C CYS A 407 25.22 17.28 2.29
N LYS A 408 24.10 16.91 1.66
CA LYS A 408 23.02 16.13 2.25
C LYS A 408 22.91 14.75 1.61
N ARG A 409 22.43 13.81 2.40
CA ARG A 409 22.33 12.37 2.09
C ARG A 409 20.87 11.99 1.96
N TYR A 410 20.49 11.45 0.81
CA TYR A 410 19.11 11.13 0.48
C TYR A 410 18.96 9.65 0.15
N ILE A 411 17.92 9.03 0.69
CA ILE A 411 17.43 7.72 0.24
C ILE A 411 16.40 7.95 -0.86
N LEU A 412 16.48 7.20 -1.95
CA LEU A 412 15.48 7.22 -3.03
C LEU A 412 14.45 6.13 -2.77
N LEU A 413 13.18 6.53 -2.79
CA LEU A 413 12.04 5.68 -2.48
C LEU A 413 11.01 5.77 -3.61
N ARG A 414 10.20 4.72 -3.75
CA ARG A 414 8.99 4.75 -4.58
C ARG A 414 7.78 4.25 -3.79
N ASN A 415 6.72 5.04 -3.80
CA ASN A 415 5.40 4.62 -3.33
C ASN A 415 4.77 3.68 -4.38
N PRO A 416 4.40 2.42 -4.02
CA PRO A 416 3.82 1.47 -4.97
C PRO A 416 2.46 1.89 -5.54
N TRP A 417 1.87 2.98 -5.06
CA TRP A 417 0.68 3.59 -5.66
C TRP A 417 0.96 4.32 -6.97
N GLY A 418 2.23 4.56 -7.31
CA GLY A 418 2.61 5.39 -8.46
C GLY A 418 2.23 6.87 -8.26
N ASN A 419 2.12 7.31 -7.00
CA ASN A 419 1.71 8.66 -6.61
C ASN A 419 2.06 8.92 -5.13
N THR A 420 1.74 10.11 -4.62
CA THR A 420 1.89 10.51 -3.21
C THR A 420 3.36 10.47 -2.79
N GLU A 421 4.16 11.33 -3.43
CA GLU A 421 5.56 11.59 -3.12
C GLU A 421 5.69 12.40 -1.82
N ALA A 422 6.66 12.02 -0.97
CA ALA A 422 6.90 12.75 0.27
C ALA A 422 7.39 14.18 -0.02
N THR A 423 6.88 15.15 0.75
CA THR A 423 7.26 16.56 0.63
C THR A 423 8.29 16.99 1.67
N VAL A 424 8.35 16.28 2.81
CA VAL A 424 9.24 16.59 3.91
C VAL A 424 10.67 16.09 3.66
N GLY A 425 11.65 16.98 3.79
CA GLY A 425 13.07 16.62 3.54
C GLY A 425 13.33 16.14 2.11
N ALA A 426 12.44 16.50 1.17
CA ALA A 426 12.48 16.04 -0.20
C ALA A 426 13.61 16.72 -1.01
N LEU A 427 14.06 16.03 -2.06
CA LEU A 427 14.98 16.58 -3.06
C LEU A 427 14.22 16.81 -4.38
N ASP A 428 14.12 18.07 -4.81
CA ASP A 428 13.67 18.44 -6.15
C ASP A 428 14.87 18.44 -7.11
N ALA A 429 15.11 17.30 -7.76
CA ALA A 429 16.19 17.14 -8.73
C ALA A 429 15.97 15.96 -9.67
N THR A 430 16.74 15.91 -10.76
CA THR A 430 17.00 14.65 -11.47
C THR A 430 18.22 13.96 -10.86
N VAL A 431 18.05 12.70 -10.45
CA VAL A 431 19.15 11.83 -10.00
C VAL A 431 19.52 10.91 -11.16
N SER A 432 20.81 10.68 -11.38
CA SER A 432 21.27 9.78 -12.43
C SER A 432 21.98 8.59 -11.78
N ALA A 433 21.45 7.39 -12.00
CA ALA A 433 22.13 6.16 -11.64
C ALA A 433 22.96 5.67 -12.83
N TYR A 434 24.23 5.36 -12.60
CA TYR A 434 25.02 4.65 -13.60
C TYR A 434 24.71 3.16 -13.47
N ASP A 435 24.07 2.60 -14.48
CA ASP A 435 23.82 1.17 -14.57
C ASP A 435 25.03 0.45 -15.21
N VAL A 436 24.86 -0.77 -15.74
CA VAL A 436 25.92 -1.59 -16.33
C VAL A 436 26.82 -0.82 -17.31
N SER A 437 26.22 0.01 -18.19
CA SER A 437 26.97 0.73 -19.24
C SER A 437 26.42 2.11 -19.62
N TRP A 438 25.33 2.57 -19.00
CA TRP A 438 24.67 3.81 -19.37
C TRP A 438 24.03 4.51 -18.15
N TRP A 439 23.79 5.81 -18.27
CA TRP A 439 23.17 6.61 -17.23
C TRP A 439 21.65 6.61 -17.37
N ARG A 440 20.96 6.20 -16.30
CA ARG A 440 19.51 6.28 -16.21
C ARG A 440 19.09 7.49 -15.37
N PRO A 441 18.46 8.53 -15.97
CA PRO A 441 17.91 9.63 -15.21
C PRO A 441 16.60 9.23 -14.53
N ILE A 442 16.40 9.70 -13.31
CA ILE A 442 15.17 9.59 -12.52
C ILE A 442 14.79 11.01 -12.13
N THR A 443 13.69 11.52 -12.67
CA THR A 443 13.17 12.85 -12.39
C THR A 443 12.28 12.79 -11.16
N LEU A 444 12.73 13.35 -10.03
CA LEU A 444 11.99 13.29 -8.76
C LEU A 444 10.82 14.30 -8.68
N LYS A 445 10.61 15.07 -9.75
CA LYS A 445 9.52 16.04 -9.87
C LYS A 445 8.25 15.42 -10.48
N ASP A 446 8.40 14.29 -11.17
CA ASP A 446 7.28 13.64 -11.83
C ASP A 446 6.40 12.94 -10.78
N THR A 447 5.09 12.98 -10.98
CA THR A 447 4.14 12.28 -10.10
C THR A 447 4.00 10.82 -10.54
N ASP A 448 4.97 9.99 -10.14
CA ASP A 448 5.05 8.56 -10.44
C ASP A 448 5.31 7.68 -9.20
N GLY A 449 5.19 8.28 -8.01
CA GLY A 449 5.48 7.70 -6.71
C GLY A 449 6.94 7.82 -6.28
N THR A 450 7.85 8.27 -7.14
CA THR A 450 9.30 8.32 -6.88
C THR A 450 9.72 9.62 -6.24
N PHE A 451 10.46 9.54 -5.13
CA PHE A 451 11.00 10.70 -4.44
C PHE A 451 12.32 10.36 -3.76
N ALA A 452 13.03 11.39 -3.31
CA ALA A 452 14.18 11.19 -2.42
C ALA A 452 13.98 11.99 -1.14
N MET A 453 14.32 11.38 -0.01
CA MET A 453 14.14 11.94 1.32
C MET A 453 15.48 11.96 2.06
N GLU A 454 15.78 13.04 2.76
CA GLU A 454 16.98 13.13 3.60
C GLU A 454 17.00 11.96 4.61
N ILE A 455 18.13 11.25 4.73
CA ILE A 455 18.22 10.02 5.54
C ILE A 455 17.87 10.25 7.02
N GLY A 456 18.12 11.47 7.53
CA GLY A 456 17.71 11.87 8.87
C GLY A 456 16.20 12.03 9.01
N THR A 457 15.51 12.49 7.96
CA THR A 457 14.04 12.55 7.91
C THR A 457 13.46 11.14 7.77
N PHE A 458 14.03 10.30 6.91
CA PHE A 458 13.63 8.89 6.76
C PHE A 458 13.60 8.17 8.11
N LYS A 459 14.64 8.34 8.94
CA LYS A 459 14.72 7.74 10.28
C LYS A 459 13.51 8.06 11.17
N LYS A 460 12.90 9.24 11.03
CA LYS A 460 11.76 9.67 11.86
C LYS A 460 10.46 9.02 11.41
N TYR A 461 10.23 8.96 10.10
CA TYR A 461 8.95 8.54 9.52
C TYR A 461 8.84 7.04 9.26
N TYR A 462 9.97 6.37 9.02
CA TYR A 462 10.02 4.96 8.66
C TYR A 462 10.45 4.11 9.84
N ALA A 463 9.85 2.94 10.01
CA ALA A 463 10.22 1.97 11.04
C ALA A 463 11.47 1.17 10.66
N GLY A 464 11.71 0.97 9.35
CA GLY A 464 12.90 0.27 8.87
C GLY A 464 12.97 0.16 7.36
N PHE A 465 14.07 -0.44 6.90
CA PHE A 465 14.17 -1.01 5.57
C PHE A 465 14.83 -2.38 5.62
N GLY A 466 14.56 -3.19 4.61
CA GLY A 466 15.12 -4.53 4.45
C GLY A 466 15.93 -4.67 3.19
N VAL A 467 16.85 -5.62 3.23
CA VAL A 467 17.68 -6.05 2.09
C VAL A 467 17.46 -7.54 1.92
N VAL A 468 17.30 -7.97 0.67
CA VAL A 468 17.32 -9.40 0.32
C VAL A 468 18.60 -9.71 -0.45
N ASN A 469 19.47 -10.52 0.16
CA ASN A 469 20.82 -10.83 -0.33
C ASN A 469 20.88 -12.10 -1.17
#